data_AF-A0A2G9H6A8-F1
#
_entry.id   AF-A0A2G9H6A8-F1
#
_cell.length_a   1.000
_cell.length_b   1.000
_cell.length_c   1.000
_cell.angle_alpha   90.00
_cell.angle_beta   90.00
_cell.angle_gamma   90.00
#
_symmetry.space_group_name_H-M   'P 1'
#
loop_
_entity.id
_entity.type
_entity.pdbx_description
1 polymer ?
#
loop_
_entity_poly.entity_id
_entity_poly.type
_entity_poly.pdbx_seq_one_letter_code
_entity_poly.pdbx_strand_id
1 'polypeptide(L)'
;MKDGELDPMYVKKREQLKAVVSSLIRPKIVQGKSLNGKEFVSFLEQILEALNKGEIPSTGSLVEVFNKGILERCLNLYSVRMGNLGLPTSEEFLQQGHEGSKEAAMVAFDEQHFGHHHAKRSADKLVEAIEKVYKNYVMANEYQSSKLCEALYTRCEEKMDQLQVLRLPSMAKFNAGFLQCNQSFERECVGPSKSNYEKRMTKMLGKSKSLFIKEYNHRLFNWLVAFSLVMVVVGRFIIKFILIEIGAWILFIFLETYTRMFWSSESLYYNPIWHAIVGTWEAVVYSPILDLDRWAIPLVVIVTVLVLYWRCYGRRKLGSRWILPLYSNQKEQHRSE
;
A
#
# COMPACT_ATOMS: atom_id res chain seq x y z
N MET A 1 72.13 6.85 54.79
CA MET A 1 72.96 5.83 55.45
C MET A 1 73.87 5.21 54.43
N LYS A 2 75.15 5.09 54.75
CA LYS A 2 76.11 4.36 53.91
C LYS A 2 76.02 2.87 54.25
N ASP A 3 76.35 1.99 53.31
CA ASP A 3 76.25 0.54 53.52
C ASP A 3 77.11 0.02 54.69
N GLY A 4 78.16 0.74 55.07
CA GLY A 4 78.98 0.44 56.25
C GLY A 4 78.33 0.78 57.61
N GLU A 5 77.19 1.49 57.60
CA GLU A 5 76.40 1.84 58.80
C GLU A 5 75.23 0.87 59.03
N LEU A 6 75.06 -0.13 58.15
CA LEU A 6 73.98 -1.11 58.18
C LEU A 6 74.50 -2.47 58.64
N ASP A 7 73.61 -3.27 59.24
CA ASP A 7 73.92 -4.66 59.59
C ASP A 7 74.40 -5.43 58.33
N PRO A 8 75.59 -6.06 58.35
CA PRO A 8 76.11 -6.84 57.23
C PRO A 8 75.15 -7.92 56.71
N MET A 9 74.36 -8.54 57.61
CA MET A 9 73.33 -9.51 57.23
C MET A 9 72.16 -8.85 56.49
N TYR A 10 71.79 -7.63 56.84
CA TYR A 10 70.79 -6.86 56.11
C TYR A 10 71.28 -6.54 54.70
N VAL A 11 72.51 -6.05 54.55
CA VAL A 11 73.11 -5.74 53.25
C VAL A 11 73.15 -6.99 52.37
N LYS A 12 73.58 -8.13 52.92
CA LYS A 12 73.59 -9.41 52.22
C LYS A 12 72.19 -9.84 51.75
N LYS A 13 71.17 -9.74 52.61
CA LYS A 13 69.78 -10.06 52.24
C LYS A 13 69.22 -9.11 51.19
N ARG A 14 69.55 -7.82 51.24
CA ARG A 14 69.16 -6.82 50.24
C ARG A 14 69.74 -7.16 48.87
N GLU A 15 71.02 -7.51 48.80
CA GLU A 15 71.65 -7.91 47.53
C GLU A 15 71.07 -9.22 46.99
N GLN A 16 70.77 -10.19 47.86
CA GLN A 16 70.05 -11.40 47.46
C GLN A 16 68.66 -11.08 46.89
N LEU A 17 67.91 -10.16 47.51
CA LEU A 17 66.61 -9.73 46.99
C LEU A 17 66.72 -9.06 45.62
N LYS A 18 67.72 -8.19 45.39
CA LYS A 18 67.96 -7.60 44.07
C LYS A 18 68.22 -8.65 43.00
N ALA A 19 68.99 -9.69 43.32
CA ALA A 19 69.26 -10.80 42.41
C ALA A 19 67.97 -11.59 42.08
N VAL A 20 67.13 -11.83 43.09
CA VAL A 20 65.82 -12.49 42.91
C VAL A 20 64.86 -11.65 42.08
N VAL A 21 64.76 -10.35 42.35
CA VAL A 21 63.89 -9.47 41.56
C VAL A 21 64.38 -9.43 40.12
N SER A 22 65.68 -9.27 39.89
CA SER A 22 66.27 -9.21 38.55
C SER A 22 66.01 -10.47 37.72
N SER A 23 65.98 -11.65 38.35
CA SER A 23 65.68 -12.91 37.66
C SER A 23 64.19 -13.12 37.34
N LEU A 24 63.29 -12.35 37.97
CA LEU A 24 61.84 -12.46 37.82
C LEU A 24 61.20 -11.35 36.97
N ILE A 25 61.94 -10.31 36.61
CA ILE A 25 61.41 -9.18 35.83
C ILE A 25 60.93 -9.67 34.46
N ARG A 26 59.66 -9.37 34.14
CA ARG A 26 59.06 -9.56 32.83
C ARG A 26 58.42 -8.24 32.35
N PRO A 27 58.45 -7.94 31.04
CA PRO A 27 57.78 -6.75 30.50
C PRO A 27 56.30 -6.76 30.84
N LYS A 28 55.76 -5.60 31.23
CA LYS A 28 54.32 -5.45 31.47
C LYS A 28 53.60 -5.39 30.13
N ILE A 29 52.75 -6.37 29.85
CA ILE A 29 51.98 -6.43 28.61
C ILE A 29 50.56 -5.94 28.88
N VAL A 30 50.08 -4.99 28.07
CA VAL A 30 48.72 -4.45 28.09
C VAL A 30 48.22 -4.43 26.64
N GLN A 31 47.05 -5.02 26.35
CA GLN A 31 46.48 -5.12 25.00
C GLN A 31 47.44 -5.75 23.96
N GLY A 32 48.19 -6.78 24.35
CA GLY A 32 49.14 -7.48 23.47
C GLY A 32 50.42 -6.71 23.13
N LYS A 33 50.61 -5.51 23.70
CA LYS A 33 51.82 -4.69 23.50
C LYS A 33 52.58 -4.51 24.83
N SER A 34 53.90 -4.47 24.75
CA SER A 34 54.75 -4.16 25.91
C SER A 34 54.64 -2.68 26.24
N LEU A 35 54.24 -2.38 27.48
CA LEU A 35 54.00 -1.02 27.96
C LEU A 35 55.31 -0.24 28.07
N ASN A 36 55.43 0.86 27.32
CA ASN A 36 56.56 1.78 27.43
C ASN A 36 56.30 2.90 28.47
N GLY A 37 57.32 3.70 28.79
CA GLY A 37 57.20 4.75 29.81
C GLY A 37 56.14 5.82 29.51
N LYS A 38 55.94 6.19 28.25
CA LYS A 38 54.91 7.16 27.85
C LYS A 38 53.50 6.58 27.96
N GLU A 39 53.34 5.34 27.50
CA GLU A 39 52.09 4.59 27.61
C GLU A 39 51.72 4.37 29.08
N PHE A 40 52.70 4.06 29.93
CA PHE A 40 52.49 3.93 31.37
C PHE A 40 52.00 5.23 32.00
N VAL A 41 52.59 6.39 31.66
CA VAL A 41 52.14 7.69 32.18
C VAL A 41 50.72 8.00 31.72
N SER A 42 50.41 7.81 30.42
CA SER A 42 49.04 8.02 29.92
C SER A 42 48.02 7.08 30.58
N PHE A 43 48.43 5.85 30.87
CA PHE A 43 47.61 4.86 31.56
C PHE A 43 47.37 5.27 33.03
N LEU A 44 48.41 5.78 33.70
CA LEU A 44 48.32 6.26 35.07
C LEU A 44 47.40 7.48 35.17
N GLU A 45 47.50 8.43 34.24
CA GLU A 45 46.65 9.63 34.16
C GLU A 45 45.16 9.25 34.02
N GLN A 46 44.85 8.28 33.15
CA GLN A 46 43.47 7.78 33.00
C GLN A 46 42.93 7.15 34.29
N ILE A 47 43.75 6.37 35.00
CA ILE A 47 43.37 5.79 36.30
C ILE A 47 43.12 6.89 37.33
N LEU A 48 43.99 7.91 37.35
CA LEU A 48 43.93 9.01 38.31
C LEU A 48 42.70 9.91 38.04
N GLU A 49 42.36 10.13 36.78
CA GLU A 49 41.15 10.85 36.38
C GLU A 49 39.87 10.08 36.74
N ALA A 50 39.87 8.75 36.59
CA ALA A 50 38.77 7.89 37.02
C ALA A 50 38.61 7.89 38.55
N LEU A 51 39.72 7.82 39.30
CA LEU A 51 39.73 7.90 40.77
C LEU A 51 39.23 9.25 41.28
N ASN A 52 39.67 10.36 40.68
CA ASN A 52 39.28 11.72 41.07
C ASN A 52 37.80 12.01 40.82
N LYS A 53 37.13 11.26 39.93
CA LYS A 53 35.68 11.35 39.70
C LYS A 53 34.83 10.63 40.76
N GLY A 54 35.46 10.01 41.77
CA GLY A 54 34.77 9.54 42.98
C GLY A 54 34.31 8.08 42.99
N GLU A 55 34.65 7.29 41.97
CA GLU A 55 34.44 5.84 41.99
C GLU A 55 35.81 5.18 42.24
N ILE A 56 36.08 4.69 43.45
CA ILE A 56 37.19 3.74 43.63
C ILE A 56 36.67 2.40 43.11
N PRO A 57 37.08 1.97 41.91
CA PRO A 57 36.47 0.81 41.30
C PRO A 57 37.09 -0.41 41.98
N SER A 58 36.26 -1.36 42.44
CA SER A 58 36.75 -2.73 42.53
C SER A 58 37.30 -3.15 41.16
N THR A 59 38.17 -4.15 41.08
CA THR A 59 38.73 -4.63 39.80
C THR A 59 37.66 -4.91 38.73
N GLY A 60 36.43 -5.26 39.15
CA GLY A 60 35.28 -5.40 38.26
C GLY A 60 34.72 -4.07 37.71
N SER A 61 34.70 -3.00 38.50
CA SER A 61 34.18 -1.68 38.07
C SER A 61 35.14 -0.99 37.08
N LEU A 62 36.46 -1.15 37.22
CA LEU A 62 37.44 -0.67 36.23
C LEU A 62 37.20 -1.27 34.84
N VAL A 63 36.98 -2.59 34.79
CA VAL A 63 36.69 -3.30 33.53
C VAL A 63 35.40 -2.78 32.90
N GLU A 64 34.36 -2.51 33.70
CA GLU A 64 33.09 -1.96 33.20
C GLU A 64 33.25 -0.54 32.61
N VAL A 65 34.07 0.33 33.22
CA VAL A 65 34.36 1.67 32.69
C VAL A 65 35.09 1.60 31.35
N PHE A 66 36.11 0.75 31.23
CA PHE A 66 36.85 0.57 29.98
C PHE A 66 35.98 -0.05 28.88
N ASN A 67 35.13 -1.03 29.23
CA ASN A 67 34.26 -1.68 28.26
C ASN A 67 33.07 -0.79 27.83
N LYS A 68 32.70 0.23 28.60
CA LYS A 68 31.57 1.14 28.25
C LYS A 68 31.72 1.76 26.87
N GLY A 69 32.88 2.33 26.54
CA GLY A 69 33.12 2.93 25.22
C GLY A 69 33.17 1.91 24.08
N ILE A 70 33.46 0.64 24.38
CA ILE A 70 33.40 -0.45 23.41
C ILE A 70 31.93 -0.86 23.18
N LEU A 71 31.14 -0.96 24.26
CA LEU A 71 29.71 -1.26 24.20
C LEU A 71 28.97 -0.24 23.33
N GLU A 72 29.20 1.05 23.54
CA GLU A 72 28.57 2.11 22.76
C GLU A 72 28.94 2.02 21.26
N ARG A 73 30.21 1.72 20.95
CA ARG A 73 30.65 1.53 19.55
C ARG A 73 30.04 0.29 18.90
N CYS A 74 29.95 -0.82 19.62
CA CYS A 74 29.32 -2.05 19.12
C CYS A 74 27.81 -1.87 18.92
N LEU A 75 27.14 -1.18 19.84
CA LEU A 75 25.73 -0.85 19.73
C LEU A 75 25.45 0.12 18.56
N ASN A 76 26.35 1.07 18.31
CA ASN A 76 26.28 1.93 17.13
C ASN A 76 26.49 1.14 15.84
N LEU A 77 27.45 0.20 15.80
CA LEU A 77 27.64 -0.69 14.65
C LEU A 77 26.37 -1.51 14.35
N TYR A 78 25.75 -2.09 15.38
CA TYR A 78 24.48 -2.78 15.27
C TYR A 78 23.39 -1.84 14.71
N SER A 79 23.26 -0.64 15.28
CA SER A 79 22.23 0.32 14.89
C SER A 79 22.39 0.80 13.44
N VAL A 80 23.62 1.04 12.98
CA VAL A 80 23.89 1.42 11.59
C VAL A 80 23.51 0.30 10.62
N ARG A 81 23.87 -0.95 10.94
CA ARG A 81 23.52 -2.10 10.09
C ARG A 81 22.02 -2.32 10.03
N MET A 82 21.32 -2.25 11.16
CA MET A 82 19.86 -2.36 11.22
C MET A 82 19.17 -1.21 10.47
N GLY A 83 19.71 0.01 10.56
CA GLY A 83 19.19 1.18 9.85
C GLY A 83 19.26 1.04 8.32
N ASN A 84 20.23 0.28 7.80
CA ASN A 84 20.40 0.05 6.36
C ASN A 84 19.43 -0.98 5.77
N LEU A 85 18.68 -1.73 6.58
CA LEU A 85 17.77 -2.77 6.10
C LEU A 85 16.57 -2.20 5.31
N GLY A 86 16.21 -0.95 5.54
CA GLY A 86 15.04 -0.30 4.93
C GLY A 86 13.72 -0.88 5.46
N LEU A 87 12.91 -0.05 6.13
CA LEU A 87 11.59 -0.45 6.62
C LEU A 87 10.49 0.11 5.69
N PRO A 88 9.36 -0.60 5.51
CA PRO A 88 9.01 -1.89 6.09
C PRO A 88 9.57 -3.11 5.34
N THR A 89 9.79 -4.21 6.06
CA THR A 89 10.28 -5.49 5.51
C THR A 89 9.61 -6.70 6.17
N SER A 90 9.81 -7.90 5.63
CA SER A 90 9.27 -9.14 6.19
C SER A 90 9.89 -9.46 7.56
N GLU A 91 9.15 -10.18 8.41
CA GLU A 91 9.64 -10.61 9.72
C GLU A 91 10.91 -11.46 9.60
N GLU A 92 10.96 -12.36 8.62
CA GLU A 92 12.11 -13.22 8.33
C GLU A 92 13.37 -12.40 7.99
N PHE A 93 13.24 -11.40 7.11
CA PHE A 93 14.36 -10.57 6.71
C PHE A 93 14.82 -9.65 7.85
N LEU A 94 13.88 -9.15 8.65
CA LEU A 94 14.20 -8.36 9.85
C LEU A 94 14.96 -9.19 10.88
N GLN A 95 14.52 -10.43 11.12
CA GLN A 95 15.16 -11.37 12.05
C GLN A 95 16.55 -11.77 11.56
N GLN A 96 16.71 -12.08 10.28
CA GLN A 96 18.02 -12.38 9.68
C GLN A 96 18.97 -11.18 9.78
N GLY A 97 18.47 -9.98 9.52
CA GLY A 97 19.23 -8.74 9.69
C GLY A 97 19.65 -8.49 11.14
N HIS A 98 18.78 -8.80 12.10
CA HIS A 98 19.08 -8.75 13.53
C HIS A 98 20.18 -9.73 13.91
N GLU A 99 20.05 -11.01 13.54
CA GLU A 99 21.02 -12.05 13.86
C GLU A 99 22.40 -11.74 13.29
N GLY A 100 22.48 -11.36 12.00
CA GLY A 100 23.75 -11.01 11.37
C GLY A 100 24.37 -9.71 11.90
N SER A 101 23.55 -8.74 12.32
CA SER A 101 24.05 -7.50 12.94
C SER A 101 24.51 -7.72 14.38
N LYS A 102 23.81 -8.58 15.13
CA LYS A 102 24.16 -9.00 16.48
C LYS A 102 25.47 -9.77 16.50
N GLU A 103 25.61 -10.76 15.62
CA GLU A 103 26.85 -11.52 15.46
C GLU A 103 28.05 -10.61 15.19
N ALA A 104 27.92 -9.67 14.24
CA ALA A 104 29.00 -8.74 13.94
C ALA A 104 29.35 -7.79 15.09
N ALA A 105 28.35 -7.33 15.86
CA ALA A 105 28.59 -6.53 17.05
C ALA A 105 29.29 -7.36 18.16
N MET A 106 28.95 -8.65 18.30
CA MET A 106 29.58 -9.56 19.25
C MET A 106 31.03 -9.89 18.86
N VAL A 107 31.31 -10.12 17.58
CA VAL A 107 32.68 -10.31 17.08
C VAL A 107 33.53 -9.07 17.35
N ALA A 108 33.01 -7.87 17.02
CA ALA A 108 33.72 -6.62 17.28
C ALA A 108 33.95 -6.36 18.79
N PHE A 109 33.02 -6.80 19.63
CA PHE A 109 33.18 -6.74 21.08
C PHE A 109 34.26 -7.71 21.57
N ASP A 110 34.28 -8.96 21.07
CA ASP A 110 35.24 -9.99 21.46
C ASP A 110 36.70 -9.60 21.17
N GLU A 111 36.92 -8.90 20.04
CA GLU A 111 38.25 -8.43 19.65
C GLU A 111 38.79 -7.26 20.51
N GLN A 112 37.90 -6.48 21.14
CA GLN A 112 38.27 -5.21 21.76
C GLN A 112 38.12 -5.20 23.29
N HIS A 113 37.34 -6.11 23.88
CA HIS A 113 37.03 -6.05 25.31
C HIS A 113 38.25 -6.25 26.21
N PHE A 114 38.11 -5.72 27.42
CA PHE A 114 39.09 -5.85 28.47
C PHE A 114 38.60 -6.81 29.55
N GLY A 115 39.50 -7.68 30.03
CA GLY A 115 39.33 -8.52 31.23
C GLY A 115 38.54 -9.82 31.04
N HIS A 116 39.22 -10.98 31.00
CA HIS A 116 38.61 -12.29 30.73
C HIS A 116 37.38 -12.67 31.60
N HIS A 117 37.43 -12.49 32.92
CA HIS A 117 36.33 -12.89 33.82
C HIS A 117 35.21 -11.84 33.94
N HIS A 118 35.53 -10.55 33.84
CA HIS A 118 34.56 -9.46 33.95
C HIS A 118 33.93 -9.07 32.60
N ALA A 119 34.55 -9.44 31.48
CA ALA A 119 34.02 -9.22 30.13
C ALA A 119 32.69 -9.95 29.88
N LYS A 120 32.43 -11.10 30.53
CA LYS A 120 31.15 -11.81 30.38
C LYS A 120 29.95 -10.94 30.77
N ARG A 121 30.05 -10.22 31.91
CA ARG A 121 28.99 -9.30 32.33
C ARG A 121 28.80 -8.14 31.35
N SER A 122 29.89 -7.62 30.79
CA SER A 122 29.82 -6.58 29.76
C SER A 122 29.19 -7.12 28.46
N ALA A 123 29.49 -8.34 28.05
CA ALA A 123 28.87 -9.00 26.90
C ALA A 123 27.36 -9.20 27.11
N ASP A 124 26.94 -9.64 28.30
CA ASP A 124 25.52 -9.77 28.64
C ASP A 124 24.79 -8.41 28.56
N LYS A 125 25.42 -7.34 29.06
CA LYS A 125 24.91 -5.95 28.93
C LYS A 125 24.80 -5.51 27.46
N LEU A 126 25.73 -5.91 26.59
CA LEU A 126 25.65 -5.62 25.15
C LEU A 126 24.44 -6.29 24.53
N VAL A 127 24.25 -7.58 24.81
CA VAL A 127 23.11 -8.36 24.30
C VAL A 127 21.80 -7.74 24.77
N GLU A 128 21.68 -7.40 26.06
CA GLU A 128 20.49 -6.75 26.60
C GLU A 128 20.19 -5.40 25.90
N ALA A 129 21.23 -4.58 25.67
CA ALA A 129 21.10 -3.32 24.96
C ALA A 129 20.67 -3.53 23.49
N ILE A 130 21.25 -4.52 22.80
CA ILE A 130 20.88 -4.91 21.43
C ILE A 130 19.41 -5.34 21.37
N GLU A 131 18.95 -6.19 22.29
CA GLU A 131 17.55 -6.65 22.36
C GLU A 131 16.59 -5.48 22.60
N LYS A 132 16.98 -4.51 23.43
CA LYS A 132 16.17 -3.30 23.66
C LYS A 132 16.04 -2.45 22.40
N VAL A 133 17.14 -2.26 21.66
CA VAL A 133 17.12 -1.53 20.38
C VAL A 133 16.34 -2.32 19.32
N TYR A 134 16.48 -3.65 19.29
CA TYR A 134 15.75 -4.52 18.37
C TYR A 134 14.24 -4.39 18.52
N LYS A 135 13.71 -4.37 19.75
CA LYS A 135 12.28 -4.12 20.01
C LYS A 135 11.79 -2.82 19.38
N ASN A 136 12.60 -1.76 19.38
CA ASN A 136 12.25 -0.50 18.73
C ASN A 136 12.17 -0.66 17.21
N TYR A 137 13.08 -1.42 16.60
CA TYR A 137 13.03 -1.72 15.16
C TYR A 137 11.82 -2.58 14.78
N VAL A 138 11.45 -3.56 15.60
CA VAL A 138 10.24 -4.37 15.40
C VAL A 138 8.99 -3.48 15.43
N MET A 139 8.85 -2.65 16.46
CA MET A 139 7.74 -1.70 16.57
C MET A 139 7.71 -0.69 15.40
N ALA A 140 8.87 -0.18 14.98
CA ALA A 140 8.96 0.71 13.83
C ALA A 140 8.57 0.01 12.52
N ASN A 141 8.98 -1.26 12.34
CA ASN A 141 8.62 -2.06 11.17
C ASN A 141 7.10 -2.30 11.11
N GLU A 142 6.49 -2.68 12.23
CA GLU A 142 5.05 -2.89 12.34
C GLU A 142 4.27 -1.59 12.07
N TYR A 143 4.74 -0.46 12.61
CA TYR A 143 4.13 0.84 12.36
C TYR A 143 4.19 1.23 10.87
N GLN A 144 5.36 1.13 10.25
CA GLN A 144 5.53 1.48 8.83
C GLN A 144 4.76 0.53 7.90
N SER A 145 4.76 -0.77 8.21
CA SER A 145 3.98 -1.78 7.48
C SER A 145 2.48 -1.47 7.58
N SER A 146 1.99 -1.18 8.79
CA SER A 146 0.59 -0.81 9.01
C SER A 146 0.20 0.44 8.24
N LYS A 147 1.02 1.50 8.33
CA LYS A 147 0.78 2.77 7.64
C LYS A 147 0.72 2.60 6.12
N LEU A 148 1.64 1.81 5.56
CA LEU A 148 1.69 1.55 4.12
C LEU A 148 0.48 0.75 3.66
N CYS A 149 0.15 -0.36 4.34
CA CYS A 149 -0.97 -1.21 3.95
C CYS A 149 -2.33 -0.53 4.19
N GLU A 150 -2.45 0.32 5.21
CA GLU A 150 -3.62 1.16 5.45
C GLU A 150 -3.82 2.18 4.33
N ALA A 151 -2.77 2.89 3.92
CA ALA A 151 -2.85 3.84 2.81
C ALA A 151 -3.29 3.18 1.49
N LEU A 152 -2.80 1.96 1.22
CA LEU A 152 -3.24 1.16 0.08
C LEU A 152 -4.70 0.72 0.21
N TYR A 153 -5.11 0.29 1.40
CA TYR A 153 -6.47 -0.10 1.69
C TYR A 153 -7.45 1.06 1.47
N THR A 154 -7.18 2.24 2.05
CA THR A 154 -8.03 3.42 1.90
C THR A 154 -8.10 3.88 0.43
N ARG A 155 -6.98 3.88 -0.30
CA ARG A 155 -6.98 4.20 -1.73
C ARG A 155 -7.85 3.23 -2.53
N CYS A 156 -7.80 1.94 -2.21
CA CYS A 156 -8.66 0.95 -2.85
C CYS A 156 -10.13 1.20 -2.50
N GLU A 157 -10.45 1.45 -1.23
CA GLU A 157 -11.80 1.76 -0.76
C GLU A 157 -12.39 2.97 -1.47
N GLU A 158 -11.67 4.10 -1.51
CA GLU A 158 -12.09 5.31 -2.22
C GLU A 158 -12.36 5.05 -3.70
N LYS A 159 -11.50 4.25 -4.35
CA LYS A 159 -11.69 3.90 -5.75
C LYS A 159 -12.92 3.03 -5.96
N MET A 160 -13.19 2.09 -5.06
CA MET A 160 -14.40 1.26 -5.12
C MET A 160 -15.66 2.13 -4.93
N ASP A 161 -15.65 3.07 -3.99
CA ASP A 161 -16.76 3.99 -3.76
C ASP A 161 -17.02 4.89 -4.98
N GLN A 162 -15.97 5.41 -5.61
CA GLN A 162 -16.09 6.16 -6.86
C GLN A 162 -16.75 5.34 -7.98
N LEU A 163 -16.39 4.06 -8.11
CA LEU A 163 -16.96 3.16 -9.11
C LEU A 163 -18.43 2.80 -8.83
N GLN A 164 -18.87 2.86 -7.57
CA GLN A 164 -20.29 2.64 -7.21
C GLN A 164 -21.20 3.81 -7.59
N VAL A 165 -20.67 5.04 -7.63
CA VAL A 165 -21.45 6.27 -7.87
C VAL A 165 -21.53 6.65 -9.36
N LEU A 166 -20.91 5.88 -10.26
CA LEU A 166 -20.99 6.13 -11.71
C LEU A 166 -22.44 6.22 -12.20
N ARG A 167 -22.69 7.20 -13.11
CA ARG A 167 -24.03 7.46 -13.66
C ARG A 167 -24.53 6.29 -14.49
N LEU A 168 -23.66 5.74 -15.34
CA LEU A 168 -23.89 4.47 -16.01
C LEU A 168 -23.06 3.38 -15.31
N PRO A 169 -23.70 2.51 -14.52
CA PRO A 169 -22.96 1.51 -13.78
C PRO A 169 -22.49 0.43 -14.77
N SER A 170 -21.24 -0.03 -14.62
CA SER A 170 -20.66 -1.03 -15.53
C SER A 170 -19.85 -2.07 -14.77
N MET A 171 -20.20 -3.34 -14.97
CA MET A 171 -19.55 -4.46 -14.29
C MET A 171 -18.09 -4.62 -14.73
N ALA A 172 -17.79 -4.35 -16.01
CA ALA A 172 -16.44 -4.41 -16.56
C ALA A 172 -15.48 -3.42 -15.88
N LYS A 173 -15.86 -2.14 -15.75
CA LYS A 173 -15.02 -1.13 -15.06
C LYS A 173 -14.85 -1.46 -13.59
N PHE A 174 -15.91 -1.93 -12.93
CA PHE A 174 -15.84 -2.37 -11.53
C PHE A 174 -14.87 -3.54 -11.35
N ASN A 175 -14.98 -4.58 -12.18
CA ASN A 175 -14.09 -5.76 -12.13
C ASN A 175 -12.64 -5.40 -12.47
N ALA A 176 -12.40 -4.50 -13.42
CA ALA A 176 -11.06 -4.01 -13.73
C ALA A 176 -10.46 -3.23 -12.55
N GLY A 177 -11.25 -2.35 -11.92
CA GLY A 177 -10.86 -1.63 -10.72
C GLY A 177 -10.54 -2.57 -9.55
N PHE A 178 -11.39 -3.56 -9.33
CA PHE A 178 -11.23 -4.62 -8.34
C PHE A 178 -9.92 -5.38 -8.54
N LEU A 179 -9.64 -5.85 -9.75
CA LEU A 179 -8.43 -6.60 -10.07
C LEU A 179 -7.18 -5.74 -9.85
N GLN A 180 -7.23 -4.48 -10.28
CA GLN A 180 -6.14 -3.53 -10.07
C GLN A 180 -5.87 -3.29 -8.58
N CYS A 181 -6.91 -3.11 -7.77
CA CYS A 181 -6.79 -2.97 -6.32
C CYS A 181 -6.13 -4.20 -5.70
N ASN A 182 -6.61 -5.40 -6.02
CA ASN A 182 -6.04 -6.64 -5.49
C ASN A 182 -4.56 -6.82 -5.86
N GLN A 183 -4.21 -6.60 -7.13
CA GLN A 183 -2.83 -6.69 -7.60
C GLN A 183 -1.92 -5.62 -6.97
N SER A 184 -2.39 -4.39 -6.82
CA SER A 184 -1.62 -3.32 -6.18
C SER A 184 -1.36 -3.63 -4.71
N PHE A 185 -2.36 -4.15 -3.99
CA PHE A 185 -2.22 -4.53 -2.61
C PHE A 185 -1.24 -5.68 -2.41
N GLU A 186 -1.35 -6.75 -3.20
CA GLU A 186 -0.45 -7.91 -3.11
C GLU A 186 1.02 -7.56 -3.35
N ARG A 187 1.27 -6.64 -4.30
CA ARG A 187 2.62 -6.22 -4.71
C ARG A 187 3.24 -5.19 -3.77
N GLU A 188 2.48 -4.20 -3.33
CA GLU A 188 3.01 -3.05 -2.60
C GLU A 188 2.95 -3.26 -1.07
N CYS A 189 1.95 -3.96 -0.53
CA CYS A 189 1.84 -4.20 0.91
C CYS A 189 2.84 -5.28 1.37
N VAL A 190 3.77 -4.87 2.24
CA VAL A 190 4.86 -5.69 2.77
C VAL A 190 4.94 -5.53 4.29
N GLY A 191 5.36 -6.61 4.97
CA GLY A 191 5.65 -6.64 6.40
C GLY A 191 4.59 -7.35 7.24
N PRO A 192 4.71 -7.29 8.58
CA PRO A 192 3.92 -8.09 9.52
C PRO A 192 2.40 -7.82 9.40
N SER A 193 2.03 -6.58 9.09
CA SER A 193 0.63 -6.15 9.04
C SER A 193 -0.12 -6.65 7.80
N LYS A 194 0.57 -7.21 6.80
CA LYS A 194 -0.01 -7.68 5.54
C LYS A 194 -1.15 -8.66 5.75
N SER A 195 -0.95 -9.70 6.57
CA SER A 195 -1.93 -10.77 6.79
C SER A 195 -3.24 -10.25 7.41
N ASN A 196 -3.16 -9.25 8.29
CA ASN A 196 -4.33 -8.63 8.92
C ASN A 196 -5.09 -7.75 7.91
N TYR A 197 -4.36 -6.93 7.14
CA TYR A 197 -4.97 -6.08 6.12
C TYR A 197 -5.52 -6.87 4.93
N GLU A 198 -4.94 -8.02 4.59
CA GLU A 198 -5.45 -8.91 3.54
C GLU A 198 -6.84 -9.46 3.88
N LYS A 199 -7.06 -9.88 5.14
CA LYS A 199 -8.39 -10.30 5.63
C LYS A 199 -9.39 -9.14 5.61
N ARG A 200 -8.96 -7.93 5.97
CA ARG A 200 -9.82 -6.73 5.91
C ARG A 200 -10.16 -6.35 4.47
N MET A 201 -9.17 -6.39 3.58
CA MET A 201 -9.31 -6.09 2.16
C MET A 201 -10.27 -7.05 1.48
N THR A 202 -10.08 -8.36 1.64
CA THR A 202 -10.97 -9.39 1.06
C THR A 202 -12.42 -9.22 1.53
N LYS A 203 -12.63 -8.90 2.81
CA LYS A 203 -13.96 -8.59 3.36
C LYS A 203 -14.57 -7.32 2.76
N MET A 204 -13.81 -6.23 2.68
CA MET A 204 -14.26 -4.96 2.08
C MET A 204 -14.61 -5.13 0.61
N LEU A 205 -13.71 -5.76 -0.16
CA LEU A 205 -13.89 -6.06 -1.57
C LEU A 205 -15.11 -6.95 -1.81
N GLY A 206 -15.32 -7.99 -0.98
CA GLY A 206 -16.50 -8.85 -1.04
C GLY A 206 -17.80 -8.08 -0.77
N LYS A 207 -17.81 -7.22 0.26
CA LYS A 207 -18.96 -6.36 0.60
C LYS A 207 -19.24 -5.33 -0.51
N SER A 208 -18.21 -4.68 -1.04
CA SER A 208 -18.32 -3.69 -2.11
C SER A 208 -18.88 -4.34 -3.38
N LYS A 209 -18.41 -5.55 -3.72
CA LYS A 209 -18.92 -6.31 -4.87
C LYS A 209 -20.39 -6.68 -4.72
N SER A 210 -20.81 -7.21 -3.57
CA SER A 210 -22.22 -7.59 -3.37
C SER A 210 -23.15 -6.38 -3.39
N LEU A 211 -22.74 -5.27 -2.76
CA LEU A 211 -23.48 -4.00 -2.80
C LEU A 211 -23.57 -3.46 -4.23
N PHE A 212 -22.46 -3.46 -4.97
CA PHE A 212 -22.43 -3.00 -6.36
C PHE A 212 -23.38 -3.83 -7.23
N ILE A 213 -23.33 -5.17 -7.16
CA ILE A 213 -24.20 -6.04 -7.96
C ILE A 213 -25.68 -5.77 -7.65
N LYS A 214 -26.02 -5.59 -6.37
CA LYS A 214 -27.41 -5.31 -5.96
C LYS A 214 -27.89 -3.97 -6.51
N GLU A 215 -27.11 -2.90 -6.34
CA GLU A 215 -27.46 -1.55 -6.81
C GLU A 215 -27.45 -1.48 -8.35
N TYR A 216 -26.48 -2.11 -9.00
CA TYR A 216 -26.38 -2.23 -10.45
C TYR A 216 -27.64 -2.86 -11.03
N ASN A 217 -28.05 -4.02 -10.54
CA ASN A 217 -29.21 -4.72 -11.07
C ASN A 217 -30.52 -3.96 -10.81
N HIS A 218 -30.65 -3.31 -9.65
CA HIS A 218 -31.80 -2.48 -9.33
C HIS A 218 -31.91 -1.26 -10.26
N ARG A 219 -30.80 -0.55 -10.49
CA ARG A 219 -30.74 0.58 -11.44
C ARG A 219 -31.00 0.14 -12.87
N LEU A 220 -30.39 -0.96 -13.30
CA LEU A 220 -30.58 -1.52 -14.64
C LEU A 220 -32.05 -1.87 -14.87
N PHE A 221 -32.67 -2.55 -13.91
CA PHE A 221 -34.09 -2.90 -13.99
C PHE A 221 -34.97 -1.64 -14.13
N ASN A 222 -34.77 -0.63 -13.30
CA ASN A 222 -35.53 0.62 -13.37
C ASN A 222 -35.33 1.35 -14.70
N TRP A 223 -34.10 1.36 -15.22
CA TRP A 223 -33.80 1.93 -16.54
C TRP A 223 -34.48 1.15 -17.67
N LEU A 224 -34.50 -0.18 -17.63
CA LEU A 224 -35.17 -1.01 -18.63
C LEU A 224 -36.69 -0.78 -18.63
N VAL A 225 -37.31 -0.68 -17.45
CA VAL A 225 -38.75 -0.37 -17.31
C VAL A 225 -39.04 1.03 -17.89
N ALA A 226 -38.29 2.05 -17.48
CA ALA A 226 -38.46 3.40 -18.00
C ALA A 226 -38.25 3.46 -19.53
N PHE A 227 -37.22 2.78 -20.03
CA PHE A 227 -36.92 2.69 -21.47
C PHE A 227 -38.06 2.04 -22.24
N SER A 228 -38.65 0.95 -21.74
CA SER A 228 -39.77 0.28 -22.39
C SER A 228 -41.01 1.19 -22.52
N LEU A 229 -41.34 1.98 -21.49
CA LEU A 229 -42.45 2.95 -21.54
C LEU A 229 -42.18 4.09 -22.53
N VAL A 230 -40.96 4.63 -22.54
CA VAL A 230 -40.56 5.65 -23.52
C VAL A 230 -40.66 5.11 -24.94
N MET A 231 -40.23 3.86 -25.17
CA MET A 231 -40.30 3.22 -26.49
C MET A 231 -41.75 3.01 -26.98
N VAL A 232 -42.71 2.76 -26.08
CA VAL A 232 -44.15 2.74 -26.44
C VAL A 232 -44.58 4.10 -26.99
N VAL A 233 -44.24 5.19 -26.31
CA VAL A 233 -44.58 6.56 -26.74
C VAL A 233 -43.89 6.91 -28.06
N VAL A 234 -42.61 6.60 -28.20
CA VAL A 234 -41.84 6.86 -29.43
C VAL A 234 -42.39 6.04 -30.60
N GLY A 235 -42.65 4.75 -30.41
CA GLY A 235 -43.21 3.86 -31.42
C GLY A 235 -44.56 4.36 -31.93
N ARG A 236 -45.43 4.80 -31.02
CA ARG A 236 -46.78 5.28 -31.35
C ARG A 236 -46.79 6.67 -31.99
N PHE A 237 -46.03 7.62 -31.45
CA PHE A 237 -46.16 9.03 -31.83
C PHE A 237 -45.10 9.53 -32.81
N ILE A 238 -43.90 8.95 -32.81
CA ILE A 238 -42.78 9.42 -33.64
C ILE A 238 -42.63 8.53 -34.87
N ILE A 239 -42.40 7.24 -34.67
CA ILE A 239 -42.08 6.30 -35.76
C ILE A 239 -43.35 5.78 -36.43
N LYS A 240 -44.48 5.73 -35.71
CA LYS A 240 -45.77 5.18 -36.16
C LYS A 240 -45.66 3.74 -36.66
N PHE A 241 -44.82 2.95 -36.00
CA PHE A 241 -44.55 1.56 -36.40
C PHE A 241 -45.03 0.59 -35.34
N ILE A 242 -46.07 -0.17 -35.68
CA ILE A 242 -46.84 -0.96 -34.72
C ILE A 242 -46.05 -2.13 -34.14
N LEU A 243 -45.06 -2.68 -34.86
CA LEU A 243 -44.24 -3.78 -34.35
C LEU A 243 -43.30 -3.32 -33.23
N ILE A 244 -42.81 -2.07 -33.27
CA ILE A 244 -42.01 -1.50 -32.17
C ILE A 244 -42.88 -1.29 -30.94
N GLU A 245 -44.12 -0.83 -31.14
CA GLU A 245 -45.08 -0.67 -30.04
C GLU A 245 -45.42 -2.01 -29.38
N ILE A 246 -45.75 -3.04 -30.17
CA ILE A 246 -46.04 -4.39 -29.66
C ILE A 246 -44.82 -4.96 -28.93
N GLY A 247 -43.61 -4.83 -29.50
CA GLY A 247 -42.37 -5.28 -28.87
C GLY A 247 -42.08 -4.59 -27.53
N ALA A 248 -42.32 -3.28 -27.44
CA ALA A 248 -42.13 -2.51 -26.22
C ALA A 248 -43.14 -2.89 -25.12
N TRP A 249 -44.41 -3.14 -25.48
CA TRP A 249 -45.41 -3.65 -24.55
C TRP A 249 -45.08 -5.05 -24.03
N ILE A 250 -44.63 -5.95 -24.91
CA ILE A 250 -44.19 -7.29 -24.52
C ILE A 250 -43.03 -7.19 -23.52
N LEU A 251 -42.03 -6.35 -23.80
CA LEU A 251 -40.89 -6.13 -22.90
C LEU A 251 -41.33 -5.57 -21.54
N PHE A 252 -42.25 -4.60 -21.53
CA PHE A 252 -42.77 -4.01 -20.29
C PHE A 252 -43.52 -5.05 -19.43
N ILE A 253 -44.44 -5.80 -20.04
CA ILE A 253 -45.20 -6.86 -19.35
C ILE A 253 -44.25 -7.94 -18.85
N PHE A 254 -43.25 -8.32 -19.64
CA PHE A 254 -42.22 -9.25 -19.23
C PHE A 254 -41.48 -8.74 -17.99
N LEU A 255 -40.95 -7.51 -17.98
CA LEU A 255 -40.22 -6.95 -16.85
C LEU A 255 -41.06 -6.87 -15.56
N GLU A 256 -42.32 -6.43 -15.65
CA GLU A 256 -43.25 -6.36 -14.50
C GLU A 256 -43.68 -7.73 -13.98
N THR A 257 -43.95 -8.68 -14.88
CA THR A 257 -44.36 -10.05 -14.49
C THR A 257 -43.18 -10.84 -13.93
N TYR A 258 -42.00 -10.64 -14.51
CA TYR A 258 -40.77 -11.33 -14.13
C TYR A 258 -40.35 -10.97 -12.70
N THR A 259 -40.47 -9.71 -12.27
CA THR A 259 -40.15 -9.34 -10.88
C THR A 259 -41.17 -9.83 -9.86
N ARG A 260 -42.45 -9.95 -10.23
CA ARG A 260 -43.50 -10.47 -9.34
C ARG A 260 -43.45 -12.00 -9.17
N MET A 261 -42.82 -12.70 -10.11
CA MET A 261 -42.68 -14.15 -10.07
C MET A 261 -41.60 -14.63 -9.07
N PHE A 262 -40.62 -13.78 -8.76
CA PHE A 262 -39.54 -14.11 -7.81
C PHE A 262 -39.78 -13.44 -6.45
N TRP A 263 -39.86 -14.25 -5.39
CA TRP A 263 -40.06 -13.79 -4.01
C TRP A 263 -38.86 -13.00 -3.44
N SER A 264 -37.66 -13.10 -4.04
CA SER A 264 -36.48 -12.31 -3.66
C SER A 264 -35.73 -11.77 -4.88
N SER A 265 -35.23 -10.54 -4.78
CA SER A 265 -34.43 -9.91 -5.84
C SER A 265 -33.11 -10.63 -6.11
N GLU A 266 -32.56 -11.33 -5.12
CA GLU A 266 -31.35 -12.14 -5.29
C GLU A 266 -31.58 -13.33 -6.21
N SER A 267 -32.71 -14.04 -6.10
CA SER A 267 -33.03 -15.18 -6.96
C SER A 267 -33.21 -14.81 -8.44
N LEU A 268 -33.61 -13.57 -8.71
CA LEU A 268 -33.77 -13.02 -10.05
C LEU A 268 -32.40 -12.73 -10.71
N TYR A 269 -31.43 -12.24 -9.93
CA TYR A 269 -30.14 -11.80 -10.45
C TYR A 269 -29.17 -12.93 -10.80
N TYR A 270 -29.34 -14.13 -10.22
CA TYR A 270 -28.54 -15.32 -10.54
C TYR A 270 -29.13 -16.17 -11.67
N ASN A 271 -30.24 -15.73 -12.29
CA ASN A 271 -30.88 -16.48 -13.37
C ASN A 271 -30.10 -16.30 -14.71
N PRO A 272 -29.88 -17.37 -15.49
CA PRO A 272 -29.19 -17.29 -16.79
C PRO A 272 -29.85 -16.32 -17.79
N ILE A 273 -31.18 -16.15 -17.73
CA ILE A 273 -31.90 -15.20 -18.59
C ILE A 273 -31.53 -13.75 -18.22
N TRP A 274 -31.43 -13.45 -16.92
CA TRP A 274 -31.00 -12.13 -16.45
C TRP A 274 -29.55 -11.85 -16.85
N HIS A 275 -28.66 -12.84 -16.76
CA HIS A 275 -27.28 -12.70 -17.23
C HIS A 275 -27.20 -12.42 -18.74
N ALA A 276 -28.07 -13.00 -19.57
CA ALA A 276 -28.14 -12.68 -21.00
C ALA A 276 -28.61 -11.23 -21.26
N ILE A 277 -29.57 -10.74 -20.48
CA ILE A 277 -30.05 -9.35 -20.54
C ILE A 277 -28.93 -8.39 -20.13
N VAL A 278 -28.25 -8.68 -19.01
CA VAL A 278 -27.11 -7.91 -18.52
C VAL A 278 -25.99 -7.89 -19.56
N GLY A 279 -25.64 -9.03 -20.16
CA GLY A 279 -24.62 -9.11 -21.21
C GLY A 279 -24.98 -8.32 -22.47
N THR A 280 -26.25 -8.31 -22.86
CA THR A 280 -26.75 -7.51 -23.98
C THR A 280 -26.69 -6.02 -23.67
N TRP A 281 -27.09 -5.63 -22.45
CA TRP A 281 -26.96 -4.26 -21.96
C TRP A 281 -25.51 -3.80 -21.93
N GLU A 282 -24.60 -4.63 -21.41
CA GLU A 282 -23.17 -4.34 -21.36
C GLU A 282 -22.58 -4.19 -22.76
N ALA A 283 -22.97 -5.02 -23.73
CA ALA A 283 -22.52 -4.86 -25.12
C ALA A 283 -23.00 -3.55 -25.76
N VAL A 284 -24.17 -3.05 -25.38
CA VAL A 284 -24.77 -1.81 -25.92
C VAL A 284 -24.21 -0.56 -25.23
N VAL A 285 -24.06 -0.59 -23.90
CA VAL A 285 -23.60 0.56 -23.10
C VAL A 285 -22.08 0.64 -23.01
N TYR A 286 -21.39 -0.50 -23.12
CA TYR A 286 -19.94 -0.62 -23.09
C TYR A 286 -19.43 -1.09 -24.46
N SER A 287 -19.54 -0.21 -25.45
CA SER A 287 -18.83 -0.37 -26.72
C SER A 287 -17.39 0.17 -26.55
N PRO A 288 -16.33 -0.53 -27.01
CA PRO A 288 -14.95 -0.04 -26.97
C PRO A 288 -14.74 1.31 -27.68
N ILE A 289 -15.73 1.76 -28.46
CA ILE A 289 -15.66 2.91 -29.36
C ILE A 289 -16.48 4.09 -28.81
N LEU A 290 -17.47 3.85 -27.93
CA LEU A 290 -18.38 4.87 -27.41
C LEU A 290 -18.65 4.61 -25.92
N ASP A 291 -17.89 5.29 -25.06
CA ASP A 291 -18.11 5.28 -23.61
C ASP A 291 -19.37 6.13 -23.31
N LEU A 292 -20.55 5.50 -23.32
CA LEU A 292 -21.85 6.19 -23.22
C LEU A 292 -21.98 7.00 -21.92
N ASP A 293 -21.26 6.66 -20.85
CA ASP A 293 -21.22 7.46 -19.61
C ASP A 293 -20.75 8.90 -19.85
N ARG A 294 -19.84 9.10 -20.81
CA ARG A 294 -19.31 10.41 -21.18
C ARG A 294 -20.03 11.03 -22.38
N TRP A 295 -20.58 10.20 -23.27
CA TRP A 295 -21.12 10.64 -24.57
C TRP A 295 -22.65 10.59 -24.70
N ALA A 296 -23.38 10.03 -23.73
CA ALA A 296 -24.84 9.93 -23.79
C ALA A 296 -25.51 11.32 -23.89
N ILE A 297 -25.08 12.29 -23.07
CA ILE A 297 -25.64 13.64 -23.08
C ILE A 297 -25.35 14.35 -24.43
N PRO A 298 -24.09 14.40 -24.93
CA PRO A 298 -23.80 14.93 -26.26
C PRO A 298 -24.62 14.28 -27.38
N LEU A 299 -24.77 12.95 -27.37
CA LEU A 299 -25.51 12.23 -28.41
C LEU A 299 -27.00 12.57 -28.39
N VAL A 300 -27.62 12.65 -27.22
CA VAL A 300 -29.03 13.06 -27.08
C VAL A 300 -29.24 14.49 -27.60
N VAL A 301 -28.30 15.41 -27.31
CA VAL A 301 -28.36 16.78 -27.82
C VAL A 301 -28.20 16.81 -29.36
N ILE A 302 -27.28 16.03 -29.92
CA ILE A 302 -27.11 15.96 -31.38
C ILE A 302 -28.38 15.40 -32.05
N VAL A 303 -28.95 14.33 -31.52
CA VAL A 303 -30.17 13.72 -32.08
C VAL A 303 -31.36 14.68 -31.99
N THR A 304 -31.54 15.38 -30.87
CA THR A 304 -32.62 16.37 -30.73
C THR A 304 -32.45 17.54 -31.69
N VAL A 305 -31.23 18.06 -31.87
CA VAL A 305 -30.93 19.09 -32.87
C VAL A 305 -31.20 18.60 -34.29
N LEU A 306 -30.80 17.36 -34.63
CA LEU A 306 -31.07 16.77 -35.94
C LEU A 306 -32.57 16.59 -36.20
N VAL A 307 -33.34 16.14 -35.21
CA VAL A 307 -34.80 15.99 -35.31
C VAL A 307 -35.48 17.35 -35.47
N LEU A 308 -35.05 18.36 -34.71
CA LEU A 308 -35.55 19.74 -34.86
C LEU A 308 -35.19 20.32 -36.22
N TYR A 309 -33.96 20.13 -36.69
CA TYR A 309 -33.51 20.54 -38.02
C TYR A 309 -34.36 19.89 -39.12
N TRP A 310 -34.58 18.57 -39.05
CA TRP A 310 -35.40 17.85 -40.01
C TRP A 310 -36.87 18.29 -39.98
N ARG A 311 -37.41 18.58 -38.79
CA ARG A 311 -38.79 19.05 -38.63
C ARG A 311 -38.99 20.50 -39.09
N CYS A 312 -37.99 21.37 -38.91
CA CYS A 312 -38.01 22.76 -39.36
C CYS A 312 -37.76 22.90 -40.87
N TYR A 313 -36.85 22.11 -41.45
CA TYR A 313 -36.52 22.18 -42.88
C TYR A 313 -37.39 21.26 -43.76
N GLY A 314 -37.81 20.09 -43.26
CA GLY A 314 -38.67 19.16 -44.00
C GLY A 314 -40.09 19.69 -44.23
N ARG A 315 -40.62 20.52 -43.32
CA ARG A 315 -41.94 21.17 -43.48
C ARG A 315 -41.99 22.23 -44.59
N ARG A 316 -40.85 22.77 -45.05
CA ARG A 316 -40.81 23.79 -46.11
C ARG A 316 -40.93 23.21 -47.53
N LYS A 317 -40.86 21.89 -47.73
CA LYS A 317 -40.91 21.27 -49.07
C LYS A 317 -42.27 20.71 -49.52
N LEU A 318 -43.32 20.78 -48.70
CA LEU A 318 -44.69 20.32 -49.07
C LEU A 318 -45.75 21.44 -48.98
N GLY A 319 -45.41 22.63 -49.48
CA GLY A 319 -46.28 23.81 -49.43
C GLY A 319 -46.00 24.81 -50.53
N SER A 320 -45.89 24.39 -51.78
CA SER A 320 -46.01 25.28 -52.94
C SER A 320 -46.88 24.59 -54.00
N ARG A 321 -48.19 24.69 -53.81
CA ARG A 321 -49.16 24.38 -54.87
C ARG A 321 -49.05 25.54 -55.87
N TRP A 322 -48.37 25.28 -56.99
CA TRP A 322 -48.23 26.23 -58.09
C TRP A 322 -49.63 26.61 -58.59
N ILE A 323 -49.97 27.89 -58.44
CA ILE A 323 -51.06 28.53 -59.16
C ILE A 323 -50.48 28.93 -60.52
N LEU A 324 -50.86 28.21 -61.58
CA LEU A 324 -50.65 28.67 -62.96
C LEU A 324 -52.00 29.18 -63.48
N PRO A 325 -52.07 30.40 -64.06
CA PRO A 325 -53.27 30.89 -64.71
C PRO A 325 -53.42 30.22 -66.08
N LEU A 326 -54.60 29.62 -66.33
CA LEU A 326 -55.02 29.17 -67.66
C LEU A 326 -55.38 30.39 -68.51
N TYR A 327 -54.61 30.60 -69.58
CA TYR A 327 -54.90 31.57 -70.63
C TYR A 327 -56.02 31.00 -71.53
N SER A 328 -57.24 31.49 -71.35
CA SER A 328 -58.38 31.20 -72.23
C SER A 328 -58.28 32.06 -73.48
N ASN A 329 -58.12 31.44 -74.65
CA ASN A 329 -58.32 32.13 -75.92
C ASN A 329 -59.51 31.48 -76.62
N GLN A 330 -60.66 32.12 -76.49
CA GLN A 330 -61.90 31.78 -77.16
C GLN A 330 -61.85 32.46 -78.53
N LYS A 331 -61.77 31.67 -79.61
CA LYS A 331 -62.05 32.16 -80.95
C LYS A 331 -63.11 31.27 -81.57
N GLU A 332 -64.29 31.86 -81.70
CA GLU A 332 -65.42 31.39 -82.49
C GLU A 332 -64.97 31.01 -83.91
N GLN A 333 -65.46 29.89 -84.43
CA GLN A 333 -65.87 29.82 -85.83
C GLN A 333 -67.02 28.82 -86.01
N HIS A 334 -68.22 29.40 -85.98
CA HIS A 334 -69.45 29.10 -86.71
C HIS A 334 -69.55 27.93 -87.72
N ARG A 335 -70.78 27.36 -87.73
CA ARG A 335 -71.55 26.67 -88.81
C ARG A 335 -71.09 25.25 -89.15
N SER A 336 -71.96 24.25 -89.33
CA SER A 336 -73.38 24.10 -89.73
C SER A 336 -73.72 22.62 -89.44
N GLU A 337 -74.91 22.13 -89.15
CA GLU A 337 -76.30 22.43 -89.50
C GLU A 337 -77.21 21.73 -88.47
#